data_AF-A0A7X2T1A2-F1
#
_entry.id   AF-A0A7X2T1A2-F1
#
_cell.length_a   1.000
_cell.length_b   1.000
_cell.length_c   1.000
_cell.angle_alpha   90.00
_cell.angle_beta   90.00
_cell.angle_gamma   90.00
#
_symmetry.space_group_name_H-M   'P 1'
#
loop_
_entity.id
_entity.type
_entity.pdbx_description
1 polymer ?
#
loop_
_entity_poly.entity_id
_entity_poly.type
_entity_poly.pdbx_seq_one_letter_code
_entity_poly.pdbx_strand_id
1 'polypeptide(L)'
;MPNIFDGLNRLSHEELIDKIVILESVNIKNFSKPVFQSVGKKIIKTVNFLGDKLGKNPNIKEIEVKNVCDIMREKKQELNSLSMNTLNEHLVNALINKLKLNNFNMSDDALSAYVIGEAAKLYDLSDNMTTANKADYIYNQLENPSELARIKSSFTSFNPINGSRKLNREILSYIVYSSILSFGKCFTPENKSLPSYVEGDEELKKNNEDDDFISFKNYVKELKDNADFYDEKIKELIEDISDQKSKIDGYKASIENSQFKIAEYRRDKIELQSIIDKKNLEVESAKASVINSDNQHKINKMEDELDDLYDELEFTNDEISALYEKIKDYDTEIPNAEDNIRKIESNIEEVKKKYEIAAKEYDSVNYNLILIEEKRKNNLKEKWSAFKKCQFDDIIFSVLCMLRLRQIYEIERALVELESLNDYTSISIGTISYNKADYENIKVKISEDGTARIIYKCPANINEKIQVAGIMIE
;
A
#
# COMPACT_ATOMS: atom_id res chain seq x y z
N MET A 1 2.19 26.05 -13.56
CA MET A 1 3.37 25.40 -14.10
C MET A 1 3.71 26.03 -15.42
N PRO A 2 4.83 26.73 -15.45
CA PRO A 2 5.51 27.04 -16.69
C PRO A 2 5.85 25.74 -17.42
N ASN A 3 5.63 25.67 -18.72
CA ASN A 3 6.09 24.57 -19.55
C ASN A 3 7.44 24.93 -20.21
N ILE A 4 8.09 23.99 -20.91
CA ILE A 4 9.40 24.28 -21.52
C ILE A 4 9.35 25.43 -22.55
N PHE A 5 8.19 25.70 -23.14
CA PHE A 5 8.07 26.76 -24.14
C PHE A 5 8.05 28.15 -23.49
N ASP A 6 7.59 28.28 -22.24
CA ASP A 6 7.66 29.54 -21.48
C ASP A 6 9.10 30.06 -21.31
N GLY A 7 10.07 29.14 -21.26
CA GLY A 7 11.50 29.45 -21.23
C GLY A 7 12.10 29.57 -22.62
N LEU A 8 11.85 28.60 -23.50
CA LEU A 8 12.45 28.56 -24.84
C LEU A 8 12.04 29.75 -25.72
N ASN A 9 10.81 30.26 -25.57
CA ASN A 9 10.34 31.45 -26.30
C ASN A 9 11.02 32.75 -25.85
N ARG A 10 11.80 32.72 -24.75
CA ARG A 10 12.58 33.87 -24.26
C ARG A 10 14.03 33.86 -24.74
N LEU A 11 14.46 32.79 -25.42
CA LEU A 11 15.79 32.70 -26.00
C LEU A 11 15.97 33.75 -27.10
N SER A 12 17.20 34.24 -27.24
CA SER A 12 17.56 35.01 -28.43
C SER A 12 17.45 34.14 -29.69
N HIS A 13 17.33 34.80 -30.83
CA HIS A 13 17.24 34.14 -32.14
C HIS A 13 18.41 33.17 -32.36
N GLU A 14 19.63 33.57 -32.01
CA GLU A 14 20.81 32.71 -32.12
C GLU A 14 20.77 31.50 -31.18
N GLU A 15 20.38 31.69 -29.92
CA GLU A 15 20.30 30.60 -28.94
C GLU A 15 19.25 29.56 -29.33
N LEU A 16 18.10 30.00 -29.86
CA LEU A 16 17.04 29.12 -30.35
C LEU A 16 17.52 28.29 -31.55
N ILE A 17 18.21 28.92 -32.50
CA ILE A 17 18.85 28.22 -33.62
C ILE A 17 19.81 27.15 -33.10
N ASP A 18 20.67 27.47 -32.13
CA ASP A 18 21.60 26.50 -31.56
C ASP A 18 20.86 25.29 -30.96
N LYS A 19 19.69 25.47 -30.33
CA LYS A 19 18.88 24.34 -29.82
C LYS A 19 18.33 23.48 -30.95
N ILE A 20 17.75 24.10 -31.98
CA ILE A 20 17.19 23.39 -33.15
C ILE A 20 18.30 22.60 -33.84
N VAL A 21 19.45 23.22 -34.06
CA VAL A 21 20.63 22.57 -34.67
C VAL A 21 21.06 21.35 -33.88
N ILE A 22 21.14 21.44 -32.54
CA ILE A 22 21.50 20.29 -31.69
C ILE A 22 20.44 19.18 -31.80
N LEU A 23 19.16 19.51 -31.75
CA LEU A 23 18.06 18.54 -31.83
C LEU A 23 18.09 17.76 -33.15
N GLU A 24 18.23 18.47 -34.28
CA GLU A 24 18.19 17.89 -35.63
C GLU A 24 19.50 17.17 -36.02
N SER A 25 20.65 17.74 -35.64
CA SER A 25 21.94 17.30 -36.16
C SER A 25 22.57 16.18 -35.33
N VAL A 26 22.36 16.17 -34.01
CA VAL A 26 23.04 15.26 -33.09
C VAL A 26 22.24 13.96 -32.97
N ASN A 27 22.52 13.01 -33.85
CA ASN A 27 21.89 11.68 -33.88
C ASN A 27 22.83 10.60 -34.43
N ILE A 28 22.55 9.32 -34.15
CA ILE A 28 23.41 8.19 -34.58
C ILE A 28 23.66 8.17 -36.08
N LYS A 29 22.66 8.50 -36.92
CA LYS A 29 22.83 8.47 -38.38
C LYS A 29 23.92 9.45 -38.81
N ASN A 30 23.96 10.62 -38.18
CA ASN A 30 24.95 11.66 -38.50
C ASN A 30 26.33 11.36 -37.93
N PHE A 31 26.44 10.68 -36.78
CA PHE A 31 27.75 10.22 -36.25
C PHE A 31 28.31 8.99 -36.98
N SER A 32 27.45 8.09 -37.46
CA SER A 32 27.87 6.88 -38.18
C SER A 32 28.24 7.15 -39.64
N LYS A 33 27.64 8.17 -40.27
CA LYS A 33 27.96 8.60 -41.65
C LYS A 33 29.48 8.79 -41.87
N PRO A 34 30.22 9.59 -41.08
CA PRO A 34 31.66 9.73 -41.25
C PRO A 34 32.44 8.43 -41.10
N VAL A 35 32.07 7.60 -40.13
CA VAL A 35 32.76 6.33 -39.86
C VAL A 35 32.56 5.36 -41.03
N PHE A 36 31.32 5.15 -41.47
CA PHE A 36 31.02 4.30 -42.63
C PHE A 36 31.56 4.87 -43.93
N GLN A 37 31.49 6.19 -44.15
CA GLN A 37 32.07 6.84 -45.33
C GLN A 37 33.60 6.80 -45.31
N SER A 38 34.25 6.79 -44.14
CA SER A 38 35.71 6.61 -44.04
C SER A 38 36.14 5.18 -44.35
N VAL A 39 35.34 4.17 -43.95
CA VAL A 39 35.52 2.77 -44.36
C VAL A 39 35.25 2.60 -45.85
N GLY A 40 34.18 3.22 -46.36
CA GLY A 40 33.86 3.32 -47.78
C GLY A 40 34.98 3.99 -48.57
N LYS A 41 35.60 5.08 -48.07
CA LYS A 41 36.79 5.70 -48.66
C LYS A 41 37.99 4.76 -48.67
N LYS A 42 38.24 4.01 -47.60
CA LYS A 42 39.31 3.00 -47.60
C LYS A 42 39.05 1.94 -48.66
N ILE A 43 37.81 1.46 -48.79
CA ILE A 43 37.42 0.48 -49.82
C ILE A 43 37.53 1.09 -51.23
N ILE A 44 37.03 2.30 -51.47
CA ILE A 44 37.14 3.00 -52.77
C ILE A 44 38.61 3.27 -53.11
N LYS A 45 39.45 3.65 -52.14
CA LYS A 45 40.90 3.79 -52.34
C LYS A 45 41.57 2.45 -52.68
N THR A 46 41.17 1.36 -52.03
CA THR A 46 41.65 0.01 -52.35
C THR A 46 41.17 -0.47 -53.71
N VAL A 47 39.92 -0.17 -54.10
CA VAL A 47 39.34 -0.48 -55.42
C VAL A 47 40.02 0.34 -56.53
N ASN A 48 40.25 1.63 -56.33
CA ASN A 48 40.99 2.47 -57.27
C ASN A 48 42.46 2.01 -57.37
N PHE A 49 43.10 1.66 -56.25
CA PHE A 49 44.46 1.10 -56.24
C PHE A 49 44.57 -0.27 -56.94
N LEU A 50 43.58 -1.15 -56.77
CA LEU A 50 43.51 -2.45 -57.48
C LEU A 50 43.15 -2.27 -58.96
N GLY A 51 42.29 -1.32 -59.30
CA GLY A 51 41.90 -0.96 -60.67
C GLY A 51 43.07 -0.39 -61.47
N ASP A 52 43.86 0.51 -60.88
CA ASP A 52 45.08 1.05 -61.47
C ASP A 52 46.14 -0.04 -61.74
N LYS A 53 46.17 -1.10 -60.90
CA LYS A 53 47.12 -2.23 -61.07
C LYS A 53 46.65 -3.30 -62.07
N LEU A 54 45.36 -3.32 -62.41
CA LEU A 54 44.75 -4.28 -63.36
C LEU A 54 44.32 -3.63 -64.69
N GLY A 55 44.68 -2.35 -64.93
CA GLY A 55 44.44 -1.66 -66.19
C GLY A 55 42.97 -1.31 -66.48
N LYS A 56 42.08 -1.38 -65.48
CA LYS A 56 40.70 -0.90 -65.58
C LYS A 56 40.52 0.20 -64.56
N ASN A 57 40.30 1.42 -65.04
CA ASN A 57 40.26 2.62 -64.21
C ASN A 57 38.80 3.04 -63.94
N PRO A 58 38.13 2.53 -62.88
CA PRO A 58 36.83 3.05 -62.49
C PRO A 58 37.05 4.39 -61.78
N ASN A 59 36.81 5.50 -62.48
CA ASN A 59 36.95 6.84 -61.92
C ASN A 59 35.75 7.15 -60.99
N ILE A 60 35.75 6.55 -59.81
CA ILE A 60 34.71 6.73 -58.79
C ILE A 60 35.03 7.98 -57.97
N LYS A 61 34.15 8.99 -58.01
CA LYS A 61 34.30 10.25 -57.26
C LYS A 61 34.39 9.98 -55.76
N GLU A 62 35.40 10.57 -55.12
CA GLU A 62 35.60 10.50 -53.67
C GLU A 62 34.48 11.26 -52.95
N ILE A 63 33.79 10.59 -52.02
CA ILE A 63 32.68 11.18 -51.26
C ILE A 63 33.24 12.18 -50.24
N GLU A 64 32.73 13.40 -50.16
CA GLU A 64 33.12 14.33 -49.09
C GLU A 64 32.54 13.85 -47.74
N VAL A 65 33.40 13.65 -46.73
CA VAL A 65 33.00 13.11 -45.43
C VAL A 65 32.61 14.28 -44.55
N LYS A 66 31.32 14.55 -44.40
CA LYS A 66 30.81 15.60 -43.50
C LYS A 66 30.70 15.07 -42.08
N ASN A 67 31.42 15.68 -41.14
CA ASN A 67 31.29 15.36 -39.72
C ASN A 67 30.05 16.07 -39.12
N VAL A 68 29.70 15.74 -37.86
CA VAL A 68 28.53 16.33 -37.19
C VAL A 68 28.65 17.86 -37.04
N CYS A 69 29.85 18.40 -36.83
CA CYS A 69 30.08 19.84 -36.74
C CYS A 69 29.81 20.56 -38.07
N ASP A 70 30.13 19.93 -39.20
CA ASP A 70 29.84 20.50 -40.54
C ASP A 70 28.33 20.50 -40.81
N ILE A 71 27.63 19.42 -40.44
CA ILE A 71 26.15 19.35 -40.52
C ILE A 71 25.52 20.43 -39.65
N MET A 72 26.02 20.63 -38.42
CA MET A 72 25.54 21.67 -37.52
C MET A 72 25.75 23.07 -38.10
N ARG A 73 26.89 23.32 -38.74
CA ARG A 73 27.21 24.61 -39.37
C ARG A 73 26.29 24.91 -40.56
N GLU A 74 26.05 23.92 -41.41
CA GLU A 74 25.11 24.03 -42.54
C GLU A 74 23.70 24.32 -42.05
N LYS A 75 23.23 23.58 -41.03
CA LYS A 75 21.91 23.80 -40.43
C LYS A 75 21.78 25.19 -39.80
N LYS A 76 22.82 25.68 -39.11
CA LYS A 76 22.83 27.04 -38.57
C LYS A 76 22.69 28.09 -39.67
N GLN A 77 23.35 27.91 -40.82
CA GLN A 77 23.21 28.81 -41.97
C GLN A 77 21.80 28.76 -42.58
N GLU A 78 21.20 27.57 -42.71
CA GLU A 78 19.82 27.40 -43.22
C GLU A 78 18.80 28.11 -42.33
N LEU A 79 18.99 28.08 -41.00
CA LEU A 79 18.04 28.63 -40.03
C LEU A 79 18.21 30.15 -39.79
N ASN A 80 19.40 30.71 -40.04
CA ASN A 80 19.70 32.12 -39.76
C ASN A 80 18.76 33.13 -40.46
N SER A 81 18.20 32.78 -41.62
CA SER A 81 17.29 33.66 -42.36
C SER A 81 15.82 33.52 -41.98
N LEU A 82 15.48 32.60 -41.06
CA LEU A 82 14.09 32.33 -40.70
C LEU A 82 13.56 33.31 -39.65
N SER A 83 12.25 33.57 -39.69
CA SER A 83 11.57 34.37 -38.67
C SER A 83 11.48 33.60 -37.34
N MET A 84 11.32 34.33 -36.22
CA MET A 84 11.18 33.71 -34.90
C MET A 84 10.00 32.73 -34.83
N ASN A 85 8.86 33.07 -35.45
CA ASN A 85 7.69 32.18 -35.50
C ASN A 85 8.02 30.86 -36.22
N THR A 86 8.69 30.96 -37.37
CA THR A 86 9.12 29.79 -38.14
C THR A 86 10.14 28.96 -37.36
N LEU A 87 11.06 29.60 -36.62
CA LEU A 87 11.99 28.88 -35.75
C LEU A 87 11.27 28.12 -34.62
N ASN A 88 10.23 28.70 -34.03
CA ASN A 88 9.44 28.01 -33.01
C ASN A 88 8.70 26.78 -33.58
N GLU A 89 8.14 26.88 -34.79
CA GLU A 89 7.57 25.72 -35.49
C GLU A 89 8.63 24.64 -35.77
N HIS A 90 9.83 25.04 -36.18
CA HIS A 90 10.97 24.13 -36.36
C HIS A 90 11.39 23.46 -35.04
N LEU A 91 11.43 24.21 -33.93
CA LEU A 91 11.74 23.67 -32.61
C LEU A 91 10.72 22.58 -32.20
N VAL A 92 9.42 22.87 -32.32
CA VAL A 92 8.35 21.91 -32.00
C VAL A 92 8.51 20.63 -32.83
N ASN A 93 8.69 20.78 -34.15
CA ASN A 93 8.90 19.64 -35.05
C ASN A 93 10.18 18.86 -34.71
N ALA A 94 11.26 19.55 -34.36
CA ALA A 94 12.52 18.92 -33.96
C ALA A 94 12.36 18.09 -32.67
N LEU A 95 11.60 18.60 -31.69
CA LEU A 95 11.30 17.89 -30.45
C LEU A 95 10.43 16.65 -30.69
N ILE A 96 9.35 16.78 -31.46
CA ILE A 96 8.46 15.67 -31.86
C ILE A 96 9.26 14.56 -32.55
N ASN A 97 10.12 14.94 -33.52
CA ASN A 97 10.99 14.01 -34.23
C ASN A 97 12.01 13.36 -33.29
N LYS A 98 12.56 14.10 -32.32
CA LYS A 98 13.53 13.59 -31.34
C LYS A 98 12.92 12.52 -30.43
N LEU A 99 11.69 12.77 -29.99
CA LEU A 99 10.90 11.87 -29.16
C LEU A 99 10.24 10.73 -29.97
N LYS A 100 10.26 10.81 -31.30
CA LYS A 100 9.61 9.87 -32.24
C LYS A 100 8.11 9.75 -31.98
N LEU A 101 7.45 10.87 -31.72
CA LEU A 101 6.02 10.92 -31.55
C LEU A 101 5.33 10.92 -32.91
N ASN A 102 4.21 10.19 -33.03
CA ASN A 102 3.44 10.09 -34.27
C ASN A 102 2.38 11.19 -34.42
N ASN A 103 2.08 11.94 -33.35
CA ASN A 103 1.09 12.99 -33.34
C ASN A 103 1.76 14.37 -33.41
N PHE A 104 1.56 15.08 -34.53
CA PHE A 104 2.07 16.44 -34.73
C PHE A 104 1.16 17.53 -34.13
N ASN A 105 -0.06 17.17 -33.71
CA ASN A 105 -1.06 18.10 -33.17
C ASN A 105 -1.21 17.90 -31.66
N MET A 106 -0.11 18.00 -30.92
CA MET A 106 -0.15 17.95 -29.45
C MET A 106 -0.06 19.35 -28.86
N SER A 107 -0.60 19.52 -27.65
CA SER A 107 -0.46 20.76 -26.89
C SER A 107 0.99 20.98 -26.46
N ASP A 108 1.36 22.24 -26.25
CA ASP A 108 2.66 22.62 -25.67
C ASP A 108 2.89 21.95 -24.31
N ASP A 109 1.82 21.85 -23.49
CA ASP A 109 1.86 21.17 -22.19
C ASP A 109 2.18 19.68 -22.33
N ALA A 110 1.52 18.97 -23.25
CA ALA A 110 1.79 17.57 -23.53
C ALA A 110 3.22 17.38 -24.04
N LEU A 111 3.66 18.16 -25.05
CA LEU A 111 5.01 18.04 -25.59
C LEU A 111 6.07 18.33 -24.51
N SER A 112 5.84 19.35 -23.69
CA SER A 112 6.69 19.67 -22.54
C SER A 112 6.79 18.49 -21.57
N ALA A 113 5.67 17.88 -21.19
CA ALA A 113 5.64 16.72 -20.29
C ALA A 113 6.40 15.52 -20.89
N TYR A 114 6.28 15.26 -22.20
CA TYR A 114 7.07 14.20 -22.86
C TYR A 114 8.57 14.50 -22.90
N VAL A 115 8.97 15.74 -23.19
CA VAL A 115 10.37 16.16 -23.20
C VAL A 115 10.98 15.97 -21.81
N ILE A 116 10.32 16.49 -20.77
CA ILE A 116 10.79 16.39 -19.38
C ILE A 116 10.79 14.93 -18.92
N GLY A 117 9.73 14.18 -19.22
CA GLY A 117 9.61 12.76 -18.86
C GLY A 117 10.69 11.88 -19.50
N GLU A 118 11.02 12.09 -20.78
CA GLU A 118 12.10 11.34 -21.43
C GLU A 118 13.48 11.77 -20.91
N ALA A 119 13.70 13.06 -20.66
CA ALA A 119 14.93 13.57 -20.06
C ALA A 119 15.15 13.03 -18.64
N ALA A 120 14.09 12.94 -17.83
CA ALA A 120 14.13 12.42 -16.45
C ALA A 120 14.63 10.98 -16.36
N LYS A 121 14.39 10.16 -17.41
CA LYS A 121 14.93 8.79 -17.52
C LYS A 121 16.45 8.72 -17.66
N LEU A 122 17.16 9.85 -17.77
CA LEU A 122 18.62 9.89 -17.68
C LEU A 122 19.11 9.72 -16.24
N TYR A 123 18.29 10.15 -15.26
CA TYR A 123 18.64 10.22 -13.85
C TYR A 123 17.83 9.24 -13.00
N ASP A 124 17.14 8.29 -13.65
CA ASP A 124 16.28 7.29 -13.01
C ASP A 124 15.26 7.89 -12.01
N LEU A 125 14.70 9.05 -12.37
CA LEU A 125 13.71 9.73 -11.52
C LEU A 125 12.40 8.94 -11.46
N SER A 126 11.82 8.90 -10.26
CA SER A 126 10.61 8.15 -9.98
C SER A 126 9.35 8.78 -10.60
N ASP A 127 8.36 7.92 -10.87
CA ASP A 127 7.06 8.34 -11.42
C ASP A 127 6.17 9.08 -10.42
N ASN A 128 6.54 9.10 -9.14
CA ASN A 128 5.88 9.89 -8.10
C ASN A 128 6.39 11.34 -7.99
N MET A 129 7.32 11.76 -8.86
CA MET A 129 7.69 13.17 -8.99
C MET A 129 6.82 13.83 -10.06
N THR A 130 6.33 15.04 -9.76
CA THR A 130 5.58 15.82 -10.74
C THR A 130 6.46 16.25 -11.91
N THR A 131 5.86 16.70 -13.01
CA THR A 131 6.61 17.16 -14.19
C THR A 131 7.49 18.35 -13.82
N ALA A 132 6.98 19.27 -13.00
CA ALA A 132 7.75 20.41 -12.50
C ALA A 132 8.97 19.97 -11.66
N ASN A 133 8.78 19.04 -10.73
CA ASN A 133 9.89 18.56 -9.89
C ASN A 133 10.97 17.85 -10.73
N LYS A 134 10.56 17.07 -11.73
CA LYS A 134 11.50 16.43 -12.67
C LYS A 134 12.30 17.47 -13.44
N ALA A 135 11.64 18.54 -13.91
CA ALA A 135 12.30 19.62 -14.65
C ALA A 135 13.35 20.34 -13.80
N ASP A 136 12.99 20.71 -12.56
CA ASP A 136 13.91 21.39 -11.64
C ASP A 136 15.06 20.48 -11.20
N TYR A 137 14.82 19.19 -11.02
CA TYR A 137 15.90 18.24 -10.75
C TYR A 137 16.91 18.24 -11.90
N ILE A 138 16.45 18.14 -13.16
CA ILE A 138 17.32 18.17 -14.34
C ILE A 138 18.11 19.48 -14.40
N TYR A 139 17.46 20.61 -14.11
CA TYR A 139 18.12 21.91 -14.04
C TYR A 139 19.25 21.91 -12.99
N ASN A 140 18.97 21.47 -11.77
CA ASN A 140 19.94 21.42 -10.68
C ASN A 140 21.14 20.50 -10.99
N GLN A 141 20.92 19.39 -11.69
CA GLN A 141 22.03 18.53 -12.14
C GLN A 141 22.96 19.26 -13.13
N LEU A 142 22.39 20.11 -13.99
CA LEU A 142 23.13 20.82 -15.03
C LEU A 142 23.63 22.20 -14.62
N GLU A 143 23.25 22.70 -13.44
CA GLU A 143 23.97 23.80 -12.79
C GLU A 143 25.41 23.41 -12.45
N ASN A 144 25.70 22.11 -12.23
CA ASN A 144 27.07 21.64 -12.07
C ASN A 144 27.86 21.81 -13.38
N PRO A 145 28.91 22.67 -13.42
CA PRO A 145 29.64 22.95 -14.66
C PRO A 145 30.29 21.71 -15.28
N SER A 146 30.70 20.73 -14.46
CA SER A 146 31.33 19.50 -14.93
C SER A 146 30.33 18.63 -15.69
N GLU A 147 29.09 18.54 -15.18
CA GLU A 147 28.03 17.76 -15.81
C GLU A 147 27.54 18.43 -17.09
N LEU A 148 27.39 19.76 -17.08
CA LEU A 148 27.06 20.52 -18.28
C LEU A 148 28.13 20.36 -19.37
N ALA A 149 29.42 20.42 -19.01
CA ALA A 149 30.53 20.20 -19.95
C ALA A 149 30.51 18.76 -20.51
N ARG A 150 30.23 17.76 -19.66
CA ARG A 150 30.10 16.36 -20.06
C ARG A 150 28.97 16.18 -21.09
N ILE A 151 27.79 16.74 -20.84
CA ILE A 151 26.68 16.68 -21.81
C ILE A 151 27.04 17.41 -23.11
N LYS A 152 27.60 18.63 -23.04
CA LYS A 152 27.99 19.38 -24.25
C LYS A 152 29.04 18.65 -25.08
N SER A 153 30.04 18.02 -24.45
CA SER A 153 31.03 17.23 -25.17
C SER A 153 30.39 16.06 -25.94
N SER A 154 29.37 15.43 -25.36
CA SER A 154 28.62 14.32 -25.99
C SER A 154 27.93 14.73 -27.30
N PHE A 155 27.70 16.03 -27.54
CA PHE A 155 27.14 16.54 -28.80
C PHE A 155 28.15 16.55 -29.96
N THR A 156 29.44 16.48 -29.66
CA THR A 156 30.53 16.57 -30.64
C THR A 156 31.36 15.29 -30.73
N SER A 157 31.37 14.47 -29.69
CA SER A 157 32.11 13.20 -29.62
C SER A 157 31.19 12.04 -29.20
N PHE A 158 30.50 11.44 -30.18
CA PHE A 158 29.65 10.28 -29.90
C PHE A 158 30.47 9.02 -29.60
N ASN A 159 30.24 8.43 -28.42
CA ASN A 159 30.73 7.11 -28.09
C ASN A 159 29.64 6.05 -28.39
N PRO A 160 29.83 5.14 -29.37
CA PRO A 160 28.84 4.13 -29.74
C PRO A 160 28.46 3.16 -28.60
N ILE A 161 29.29 3.05 -27.55
CA ILE A 161 29.03 2.23 -26.36
C ILE A 161 27.84 2.76 -25.53
N ASN A 162 27.56 4.08 -25.59
CA ASN A 162 26.55 4.73 -24.75
C ASN A 162 25.11 4.69 -25.32
N GLY A 163 24.92 4.27 -26.59
CA GLY A 163 23.61 4.10 -27.24
C GLY A 163 22.86 5.40 -27.60
N SER A 164 21.95 5.34 -28.59
CA SER A 164 21.18 6.53 -29.05
C SER A 164 20.27 7.11 -27.99
N ARG A 165 19.77 6.26 -27.08
CA ARG A 165 18.79 6.66 -26.07
C ARG A 165 19.42 7.61 -25.06
N LYS A 166 20.61 7.28 -24.55
CA LYS A 166 21.34 8.15 -23.61
C LYS A 166 21.64 9.52 -24.22
N LEU A 167 22.21 9.54 -25.43
CA LEU A 167 22.49 10.80 -26.15
C LEU A 167 21.21 11.64 -26.37
N ASN A 168 20.10 11.01 -26.75
CA ASN A 168 18.83 11.72 -26.91
C ASN A 168 18.37 12.33 -25.58
N ARG A 169 18.45 11.58 -24.48
CA ARG A 169 18.06 12.08 -23.16
C ARG A 169 18.96 13.22 -22.70
N GLU A 170 20.27 13.14 -22.92
CA GLU A 170 21.22 14.22 -22.62
C GLU A 170 20.89 15.51 -23.38
N ILE A 171 20.50 15.40 -24.65
CA ILE A 171 20.03 16.55 -25.45
C ILE A 171 18.74 17.12 -24.87
N LEU A 172 17.75 16.28 -24.55
CA LEU A 172 16.49 16.74 -23.96
C LEU A 172 16.71 17.39 -22.58
N SER A 173 17.60 16.84 -21.75
CA SER A 173 17.99 17.45 -20.48
C SER A 173 18.59 18.84 -20.68
N TYR A 174 19.43 19.02 -21.71
CA TYR A 174 19.97 20.33 -22.06
C TYR A 174 18.90 21.33 -22.53
N ILE A 175 17.85 20.85 -23.24
CA ILE A 175 16.69 21.67 -23.60
C ILE A 175 15.93 22.12 -22.35
N VAL A 176 15.63 21.19 -21.43
CA VAL A 176 14.95 21.49 -20.16
C VAL A 176 15.75 22.49 -19.32
N TYR A 177 17.07 22.27 -19.16
CA TYR A 177 17.95 23.20 -18.47
C TYR A 177 17.94 24.60 -19.09
N SER A 178 18.06 24.68 -20.42
CA SER A 178 18.06 25.97 -21.13
C SER A 178 16.72 26.70 -20.96
N SER A 179 15.61 25.96 -21.00
CA SER A 179 14.29 26.51 -20.75
C SER A 179 14.18 27.12 -19.35
N ILE A 180 14.52 26.37 -18.30
CA ILE A 180 14.41 26.86 -16.91
C ILE A 180 15.33 28.06 -16.69
N LEU A 181 16.57 28.01 -17.20
CA LEU A 181 17.52 29.11 -17.11
C LEU A 181 16.97 30.41 -17.72
N SER A 182 16.40 30.33 -18.94
CA SER A 182 15.82 31.49 -19.63
C SER A 182 14.48 31.94 -19.05
N PHE A 183 13.73 31.03 -18.43
CA PHE A 183 12.53 31.37 -17.68
C PHE A 183 12.85 32.16 -16.41
N GLY A 184 14.01 31.90 -15.79
CA GLY A 184 14.58 32.69 -14.69
C GLY A 184 14.09 32.31 -13.29
N LYS A 185 13.30 31.25 -13.16
CA LYS A 185 12.85 30.67 -11.88
C LYS A 185 12.54 29.18 -12.05
N CYS A 186 12.42 28.46 -10.94
CA CYS A 186 12.01 27.06 -10.94
C CYS A 186 10.61 26.88 -11.55
N PHE A 187 10.37 25.70 -12.12
CA PHE A 187 9.05 25.31 -12.61
C PHE A 187 8.14 24.87 -11.47
N THR A 188 8.71 24.30 -10.40
CA THR A 188 8.00 24.00 -9.16
C THR A 188 7.62 25.30 -8.46
N PRO A 189 6.34 25.47 -8.05
CA PRO A 189 5.92 26.64 -7.29
C PRO A 189 6.69 26.78 -5.97
N GLU A 190 7.11 28.01 -5.67
CA GLU A 190 7.68 28.34 -4.36
C GLU A 190 6.65 28.19 -3.25
N ASN A 191 7.08 27.81 -2.05
CA ASN A 191 6.19 27.65 -0.90
C ASN A 191 5.32 28.88 -0.67
N LYS A 192 5.88 30.09 -0.81
CA LYS A 192 5.19 31.37 -0.66
C LYS A 192 3.96 31.56 -1.56
N SER A 193 3.88 30.80 -2.65
CA SER A 193 2.75 30.83 -3.59
C SER A 193 1.65 29.83 -3.25
N LEU A 194 1.87 28.95 -2.28
CA LEU A 194 0.94 27.88 -1.93
C LEU A 194 -0.16 28.39 -0.98
N PRO A 195 -1.41 27.95 -1.13
CA PRO A 195 -2.53 28.42 -0.30
C PRO A 195 -2.37 28.16 1.20
N SER A 196 -1.69 27.08 1.58
CA SER A 196 -1.46 26.77 2.99
C SER A 196 -0.22 27.41 3.59
N TYR A 197 0.54 28.19 2.81
CA TYR A 197 1.81 28.74 3.24
C TYR A 197 1.70 29.56 4.52
N VAL A 198 2.63 29.29 5.43
CA VAL A 198 2.90 30.05 6.65
C VAL A 198 4.41 30.17 6.81
N GLU A 199 4.88 31.21 7.50
CA GLU A 199 6.31 31.48 7.65
C GLU A 199 6.71 31.85 9.07
N GLY A 200 7.99 31.64 9.40
CA GLY A 200 8.57 32.00 10.69
C GLY A 200 7.90 31.27 11.85
N ASP A 201 7.50 32.02 12.87
CA ASP A 201 6.91 31.49 14.10
C ASP A 201 5.58 30.75 13.86
N GLU A 202 4.83 31.13 12.82
CA GLU A 202 3.57 30.46 12.49
C GLU A 202 3.80 29.05 11.92
N GLU A 203 4.88 28.84 11.14
CA GLU A 203 5.24 27.51 10.64
C GLU A 203 5.65 26.59 11.79
N LEU A 204 6.47 27.09 12.73
CA LEU A 204 6.86 26.35 13.93
C LEU A 204 5.64 25.96 14.76
N LYS A 205 4.73 26.92 14.99
CA LYS A 205 3.48 26.66 15.68
C LYS A 205 2.65 25.59 14.97
N LYS A 206 2.55 25.65 13.63
CA LYS A 206 1.77 24.68 12.86
C LYS A 206 2.36 23.28 12.92
N ASN A 207 3.68 23.16 12.88
CA ASN A 207 4.35 21.87 13.04
C ASN A 207 4.10 21.27 14.43
N ASN A 208 4.16 22.08 15.49
CA ASN A 208 3.82 21.62 16.84
C ASN A 208 2.34 21.19 16.95
N GLU A 209 1.41 21.96 16.37
CA GLU A 209 -0.01 21.58 16.31
C GLU A 209 -0.23 20.26 15.56
N ASP A 210 0.58 19.96 14.54
CA ASP A 210 0.52 18.69 13.80
C ASP A 210 1.05 17.52 14.64
N ASP A 211 2.17 17.71 15.37
CA ASP A 211 2.71 16.70 16.29
C ASP A 211 1.77 16.43 17.47
N ASP A 212 1.17 17.47 18.05
CA ASP A 212 0.16 17.36 19.11
C ASP A 212 -1.07 16.60 18.61
N PHE A 213 -1.55 16.92 17.40
CA PHE A 213 -2.69 16.24 16.79
C PHE A 213 -2.42 14.75 16.55
N ILE A 214 -1.25 14.39 16.03
CA ILE A 214 -0.86 12.99 15.82
C ILE A 214 -0.77 12.26 17.16
N SER A 215 -0.15 12.88 18.17
CA SER A 215 -0.02 12.30 19.51
C SER A 215 -1.39 12.07 20.15
N PHE A 216 -2.29 13.06 20.04
CA PHE A 216 -3.65 12.98 20.55
C PHE A 216 -4.46 11.87 19.85
N LYS A 217 -4.32 11.72 18.53
CA LYS A 217 -4.96 10.64 17.77
C LYS A 217 -4.46 9.26 18.21
N ASN A 218 -3.16 9.10 18.41
CA ASN A 218 -2.58 7.84 18.91
C ASN A 218 -3.11 7.49 20.30
N TYR A 219 -3.23 8.49 21.18
CA TYR A 219 -3.82 8.30 22.51
C TYR A 219 -5.30 7.86 22.44
N VAL A 220 -6.12 8.47 21.57
CA VAL A 220 -7.51 8.02 21.33
C VAL A 220 -7.55 6.56 20.85
N LYS A 221 -6.62 6.18 19.97
CA LYS A 221 -6.49 4.80 19.50
C LYS A 221 -6.14 3.84 20.65
N GLU A 222 -5.17 4.18 21.48
CA GLU A 222 -4.79 3.37 22.65
C GLU A 222 -5.96 3.18 23.63
N LEU A 223 -6.75 4.23 23.88
CA LEU A 223 -7.97 4.10 24.69
C LEU A 223 -8.98 3.14 24.07
N LYS A 224 -9.16 3.20 22.74
CA LYS A 224 -10.05 2.28 22.02
C LYS A 224 -9.56 0.84 22.11
N ASP A 225 -8.28 0.61 21.84
CA ASP A 225 -7.66 -0.71 21.90
C ASP A 225 -7.75 -1.30 23.32
N ASN A 226 -7.60 -0.47 24.37
CA ASN A 226 -7.78 -0.89 25.76
C ASN A 226 -9.24 -1.26 26.09
N ALA A 227 -10.21 -0.48 25.61
CA ALA A 227 -11.62 -0.79 25.80
C ALA A 227 -11.99 -2.13 25.12
N ASP A 228 -11.53 -2.32 23.88
CA ASP A 228 -11.77 -3.55 23.11
C ASP A 228 -11.09 -4.76 23.77
N PHE A 229 -9.88 -4.60 24.32
CA PHE A 229 -9.20 -5.64 25.09
C PHE A 229 -10.01 -6.09 26.32
N TYR A 230 -10.55 -5.15 27.09
CA TYR A 230 -11.35 -5.51 28.27
C TYR A 230 -12.70 -6.14 27.90
N ASP A 231 -13.33 -5.68 26.83
CA ASP A 231 -14.56 -6.29 26.30
C ASP A 231 -14.33 -7.76 25.92
N GLU A 232 -13.23 -8.05 25.22
CA GLU A 232 -12.88 -9.41 24.84
C GLU A 232 -12.58 -10.30 26.05
N LYS A 233 -11.82 -9.78 27.03
CA LYS A 233 -11.55 -10.49 28.28
C LYS A 233 -12.83 -10.79 29.06
N ILE A 234 -13.84 -9.93 29.02
CA ILE A 234 -15.15 -10.20 29.65
C ILE A 234 -15.84 -11.36 28.94
N LYS A 235 -15.78 -11.45 27.60
CA LYS A 235 -16.37 -12.57 26.84
C LYS A 235 -15.70 -13.90 27.19
N GLU A 236 -14.37 -13.94 27.24
CA GLU A 236 -13.60 -15.14 27.64
C GLU A 236 -14.03 -15.63 29.04
N LEU A 237 -14.12 -14.73 30.03
CA LEU A 237 -14.52 -15.10 31.38
C LEU A 237 -15.99 -15.56 31.45
N ILE A 238 -16.88 -15.05 30.59
CA ILE A 238 -18.26 -15.53 30.49
C ILE A 238 -18.30 -16.95 29.92
N GLU A 239 -17.45 -17.26 28.95
CA GLU A 239 -17.29 -18.61 28.40
C GLU A 239 -16.79 -19.58 29.47
N ASP A 240 -15.78 -19.19 30.26
CA ASP A 240 -15.30 -19.99 31.39
C ASP A 240 -16.41 -20.30 32.41
N ILE A 241 -17.30 -19.35 32.71
CA ILE A 241 -18.46 -19.60 33.58
C ILE A 241 -19.40 -20.63 32.94
N SER A 242 -19.64 -20.52 31.62
CA SER A 242 -20.48 -21.46 30.89
C SER A 242 -19.93 -22.89 30.97
N ASP A 243 -18.62 -23.05 30.82
CA ASP A 243 -17.94 -24.35 30.92
C ASP A 243 -18.05 -24.94 32.33
N GLN A 244 -17.86 -24.13 33.37
CA GLN A 244 -18.03 -24.59 34.76
C GLN A 244 -19.49 -25.01 35.04
N LYS A 245 -20.48 -24.28 34.51
CA LYS A 245 -21.89 -24.66 34.63
C LYS A 245 -22.18 -25.99 33.93
N SER A 246 -21.64 -26.20 32.73
CA SER A 246 -21.78 -27.48 32.02
C SER A 246 -21.18 -28.65 32.79
N LYS A 247 -20.06 -28.44 33.51
CA LYS A 247 -19.48 -29.48 34.39
C LYS A 247 -20.40 -29.82 35.56
N ILE A 248 -20.96 -28.80 36.22
CA ILE A 248 -21.91 -28.99 37.32
C ILE A 248 -23.12 -29.80 36.85
N ASP A 249 -23.68 -29.46 35.69
CA ASP A 249 -24.83 -30.18 35.13
C ASP A 249 -24.47 -31.64 34.80
N GLY A 250 -23.27 -31.88 34.26
CA GLY A 250 -22.75 -33.24 34.02
C GLY A 250 -22.58 -34.07 35.30
N TYR A 251 -22.07 -33.46 36.37
CA TYR A 251 -21.96 -34.11 37.68
C TYR A 251 -23.34 -34.42 38.27
N LYS A 252 -24.29 -33.49 38.22
CA LYS A 252 -25.67 -33.71 38.70
C LYS A 252 -26.35 -34.85 37.96
N ALA A 253 -26.25 -34.90 36.63
CA ALA A 253 -26.79 -36.01 35.83
C ALA A 253 -26.13 -37.36 36.18
N SER A 254 -24.83 -37.35 36.48
CA SER A 254 -24.09 -38.55 36.88
C SER A 254 -24.50 -39.05 38.27
N ILE A 255 -24.77 -38.13 39.19
CA ILE A 255 -25.35 -38.44 40.52
C ILE A 255 -26.73 -39.07 40.35
N GLU A 256 -27.63 -38.48 39.58
CA GLU A 256 -28.97 -39.02 39.34
C GLU A 256 -28.93 -40.45 38.75
N ASN A 257 -28.08 -40.68 37.76
CA ASN A 257 -27.89 -42.01 37.17
C ASN A 257 -27.35 -43.02 38.20
N SER A 258 -26.38 -42.61 39.02
CA SER A 258 -25.82 -43.47 40.07
C SER A 258 -26.87 -43.81 41.13
N GLN A 259 -27.70 -42.84 41.51
CA GLN A 259 -28.82 -43.06 42.44
C GLN A 259 -29.87 -44.02 41.86
N PHE A 260 -30.17 -43.92 40.57
CA PHE A 260 -31.07 -44.84 39.89
C PHE A 260 -30.53 -46.29 39.94
N LYS A 261 -29.26 -46.49 39.60
CA LYS A 261 -28.61 -47.81 39.65
C LYS A 261 -28.52 -48.38 41.05
N ILE A 262 -28.22 -47.55 42.05
CA ILE A 262 -28.26 -47.97 43.47
C ILE A 262 -29.67 -48.48 43.84
N ALA A 263 -30.72 -47.82 43.37
CA ALA A 263 -32.09 -48.24 43.65
C ALA A 263 -32.44 -49.58 42.97
N GLU A 264 -31.92 -49.83 41.77
CA GLU A 264 -32.03 -51.11 41.05
C GLU A 264 -31.31 -52.24 41.80
N TYR A 265 -30.01 -52.08 42.07
CA TYR A 265 -29.23 -53.07 42.82
C TYR A 265 -29.77 -53.33 44.23
N ARG A 266 -30.40 -52.35 44.87
CA ARG A 266 -31.08 -52.57 46.16
C ARG A 266 -32.31 -53.47 46.03
N ARG A 267 -33.04 -53.42 44.92
CA ARG A 267 -34.15 -54.35 44.68
C ARG A 267 -33.61 -55.75 44.44
N ASP A 268 -32.60 -55.88 43.58
CA ASP A 268 -31.95 -57.15 43.26
C ASP A 268 -31.38 -57.80 44.53
N LYS A 269 -30.72 -57.01 45.38
CA LYS A 269 -30.24 -57.45 46.70
C LYS A 269 -31.35 -58.03 47.58
N ILE A 270 -32.54 -57.38 47.63
CA ILE A 270 -33.68 -57.87 48.42
C ILE A 270 -34.21 -59.18 47.83
N GLU A 271 -34.29 -59.28 46.50
CA GLU A 271 -34.73 -60.49 45.81
C GLU A 271 -33.76 -61.65 46.04
N LEU A 272 -32.46 -61.43 45.83
CA LEU A 272 -31.39 -62.39 46.11
C LEU A 272 -31.42 -62.86 47.57
N GLN A 273 -31.56 -61.93 48.52
CA GLN A 273 -31.67 -62.29 49.93
C GLN A 273 -32.89 -63.19 50.20
N SER A 274 -34.04 -62.89 49.59
CA SER A 274 -35.23 -63.74 49.72
C SER A 274 -35.03 -65.14 49.10
N ILE A 275 -34.29 -65.25 48.00
CA ILE A 275 -33.96 -66.54 47.36
C ILE A 275 -33.00 -67.34 48.26
N ILE A 276 -31.95 -66.69 48.78
CA ILE A 276 -30.98 -67.27 49.72
C ILE A 276 -31.70 -67.80 50.96
N ASP A 277 -32.58 -67.00 51.58
CA ASP A 277 -33.32 -67.40 52.78
C ASP A 277 -34.18 -68.64 52.52
N LYS A 278 -34.86 -68.68 51.37
CA LYS A 278 -35.65 -69.86 50.95
C LYS A 278 -34.77 -71.08 50.71
N LYS A 279 -33.65 -70.92 50.00
CA LYS A 279 -32.71 -72.02 49.71
C LYS A 279 -32.05 -72.56 50.97
N ASN A 280 -31.68 -71.69 51.90
CA ASN A 280 -31.18 -72.08 53.22
C ASN A 280 -32.20 -72.95 53.98
N LEU A 281 -33.48 -72.56 53.99
CA LEU A 281 -34.54 -73.39 54.59
C LEU A 281 -34.67 -74.75 53.91
N GLU A 282 -34.59 -74.81 52.57
CA GLU A 282 -34.62 -76.06 51.82
C GLU A 282 -33.43 -76.96 52.16
N VAL A 283 -32.21 -76.40 52.21
CA VAL A 283 -30.98 -77.13 52.60
C VAL A 283 -31.07 -77.65 54.04
N GLU A 284 -31.49 -76.82 54.99
CA GLU A 284 -31.66 -77.23 56.39
C GLU A 284 -32.71 -78.35 56.55
N SER A 285 -33.83 -78.25 55.82
CA SER A 285 -34.85 -79.32 55.81
C SER A 285 -34.33 -80.63 55.19
N ALA A 286 -33.50 -80.54 54.14
CA ALA A 286 -32.86 -81.69 53.52
C ALA A 286 -31.83 -82.35 54.45
N LYS A 287 -31.01 -81.54 55.14
CA LYS A 287 -30.05 -82.00 56.16
C LYS A 287 -30.74 -82.78 57.30
N ALA A 288 -31.92 -82.32 57.73
CA ALA A 288 -32.69 -82.99 58.79
C ALA A 288 -33.26 -84.37 58.40
N SER A 289 -33.28 -84.73 57.11
CA SER A 289 -33.90 -85.97 56.58
C SER A 289 -32.91 -86.95 55.94
N VAL A 290 -31.60 -86.78 56.15
CA VAL A 290 -30.54 -87.60 55.53
C VAL A 290 -30.50 -89.02 56.09
N ILE A 291 -30.65 -90.02 55.22
CA ILE A 291 -30.57 -91.46 55.57
C ILE A 291 -29.61 -92.22 54.60
N ASN A 292 -29.22 -91.65 53.44
CA ASN A 292 -28.34 -92.30 52.44
C ASN A 292 -27.38 -91.33 51.71
N SER A 293 -26.46 -91.87 50.90
CA SER A 293 -25.43 -91.12 50.14
C SER A 293 -25.97 -90.24 49.02
N ASP A 294 -27.10 -90.60 48.39
CA ASP A 294 -27.68 -89.84 47.28
C ASP A 294 -28.30 -88.52 47.77
N ASN A 295 -28.89 -88.52 48.97
CA ASN A 295 -29.38 -87.30 49.62
C ASN A 295 -28.23 -86.36 50.00
N GLN A 296 -27.05 -86.90 50.34
CA GLN A 296 -25.87 -86.09 50.64
C GLN A 296 -25.34 -85.34 49.41
N HIS A 297 -25.26 -86.01 48.25
CA HIS A 297 -24.85 -85.35 47.01
C HIS A 297 -25.77 -84.20 46.61
N LYS A 298 -27.08 -84.35 46.85
CA LYS A 298 -28.07 -83.30 46.56
C LYS A 298 -27.92 -82.09 47.49
N ILE A 299 -27.60 -82.33 48.77
CA ILE A 299 -27.30 -81.26 49.74
C ILE A 299 -26.06 -80.48 49.30
N ASN A 300 -24.95 -81.15 48.99
CA ASN A 300 -23.72 -80.48 48.57
C ASN A 300 -23.97 -79.58 47.34
N LYS A 301 -24.74 -80.06 46.35
CA LYS A 301 -25.10 -79.25 45.19
C LYS A 301 -25.91 -78.00 45.56
N MET A 302 -26.82 -78.11 46.53
CA MET A 302 -27.63 -76.97 46.99
C MET A 302 -26.80 -75.99 47.84
N GLU A 303 -25.76 -76.48 48.53
CA GLU A 303 -24.77 -75.65 49.21
C GLU A 303 -23.90 -74.90 48.18
N ASP A 304 -23.43 -75.56 47.12
CA ASP A 304 -22.72 -74.90 46.02
C ASP A 304 -23.57 -73.78 45.38
N GLU A 305 -24.87 -74.05 45.12
CA GLU A 305 -25.82 -73.05 44.61
C GLU A 305 -26.05 -71.88 45.60
N LEU A 306 -25.91 -72.10 46.91
CA LEU A 306 -26.02 -71.06 47.93
C LEU A 306 -24.77 -70.18 47.96
N ASP A 307 -23.59 -70.77 47.84
CA ASP A 307 -22.32 -70.05 47.75
C ASP A 307 -22.33 -69.12 46.53
N ASP A 308 -22.74 -69.62 45.36
CA ASP A 308 -22.88 -68.81 44.14
C ASP A 308 -23.82 -67.59 44.36
N LEU A 309 -24.92 -67.76 45.10
CA LEU A 309 -25.86 -66.68 45.41
C LEU A 309 -25.29 -65.68 46.41
N TYR A 310 -24.50 -66.14 47.40
CA TYR A 310 -23.81 -65.25 48.33
C TYR A 310 -22.75 -64.41 47.63
N ASP A 311 -22.01 -64.98 46.68
CA ASP A 311 -21.05 -64.25 45.85
C ASP A 311 -21.75 -63.16 45.01
N GLU A 312 -22.91 -63.45 44.42
CA GLU A 312 -23.70 -62.47 43.68
C GLU A 312 -24.24 -61.33 44.57
N LEU A 313 -24.62 -61.67 45.81
CA LEU A 313 -25.06 -60.69 46.81
C LEU A 313 -23.91 -59.76 47.25
N GLU A 314 -22.71 -60.32 47.46
CA GLU A 314 -21.50 -59.57 47.78
C GLU A 314 -21.12 -58.63 46.64
N PHE A 315 -21.09 -59.14 45.40
CA PHE A 315 -20.85 -58.33 44.21
C PHE A 315 -21.83 -57.14 44.10
N THR A 316 -23.12 -57.39 44.35
CA THR A 316 -24.14 -56.33 44.33
C THR A 316 -23.91 -55.26 45.41
N ASN A 317 -23.45 -55.65 46.60
CA ASN A 317 -23.07 -54.71 47.66
C ASN A 317 -21.86 -53.86 47.28
N ASP A 318 -20.86 -54.47 46.65
CA ASP A 318 -19.66 -53.78 46.20
C ASP A 318 -19.99 -52.74 45.12
N GLU A 319 -20.86 -53.09 44.16
CA GLU A 319 -21.34 -52.16 43.15
C GLU A 319 -22.10 -50.97 43.75
N ILE A 320 -22.98 -51.21 44.73
CA ILE A 320 -23.65 -50.13 45.48
C ILE A 320 -22.62 -49.23 46.18
N SER A 321 -21.62 -49.81 46.84
CA SER A 321 -20.60 -49.08 47.57
C SER A 321 -19.73 -48.23 46.64
N ALA A 322 -19.34 -48.79 45.49
CA ALA A 322 -18.59 -48.07 44.46
C ALA A 322 -19.37 -46.87 43.89
N LEU A 323 -20.68 -47.02 43.69
CA LEU A 323 -21.54 -45.91 43.24
C LEU A 323 -21.67 -44.81 44.30
N TYR A 324 -21.71 -45.17 45.59
CA TYR A 324 -21.73 -44.19 46.67
C TYR A 324 -20.45 -43.35 46.75
N GLU A 325 -19.28 -43.96 46.59
CA GLU A 325 -18.02 -43.19 46.53
C GLU A 325 -17.99 -42.25 45.31
N LYS A 326 -18.48 -42.68 44.14
CA LYS A 326 -18.61 -41.76 42.98
C LYS A 326 -19.52 -40.57 43.26
N ILE A 327 -20.67 -40.79 43.90
CA ILE A 327 -21.59 -39.70 44.26
C ILE A 327 -20.89 -38.71 45.20
N LYS A 328 -20.15 -39.21 46.20
CA LYS A 328 -19.42 -38.38 47.16
C LYS A 328 -18.31 -37.56 46.50
N ASP A 329 -17.61 -38.12 45.52
CA ASP A 329 -16.63 -37.38 44.71
C ASP A 329 -17.32 -36.24 43.95
N TYR A 330 -18.44 -36.52 43.27
CA TYR A 330 -19.22 -35.48 42.57
C TYR A 330 -19.80 -34.41 43.50
N ASP A 331 -20.29 -34.80 44.69
CA ASP A 331 -20.76 -33.88 45.72
C ASP A 331 -19.65 -32.96 46.25
N THR A 332 -18.38 -33.34 46.09
CA THR A 332 -17.22 -32.51 46.42
C THR A 332 -16.81 -31.60 45.25
N GLU A 333 -16.89 -32.11 44.01
CA GLU A 333 -16.52 -31.36 42.80
C GLU A 333 -17.53 -30.25 42.45
N ILE A 334 -18.82 -30.45 42.72
CA ILE A 334 -19.85 -29.42 42.46
C ILE A 334 -19.56 -28.11 43.24
N PRO A 335 -19.38 -28.12 44.58
CA PRO A 335 -19.01 -26.92 45.33
C PRO A 335 -17.71 -26.26 44.87
N ASN A 336 -16.72 -27.05 44.44
CA ASN A 336 -15.46 -26.53 43.90
C ASN A 336 -15.69 -25.75 42.60
N ALA A 337 -16.50 -26.29 41.69
CA ALA A 337 -16.88 -25.60 40.47
C ALA A 337 -17.71 -24.33 40.76
N GLU A 338 -18.61 -24.37 41.74
CA GLU A 338 -19.37 -23.19 42.19
C GLU A 338 -18.50 -22.10 42.82
N ASP A 339 -17.45 -22.47 43.57
CA ASP A 339 -16.46 -21.52 44.09
C ASP A 339 -15.62 -20.89 42.97
N ASN A 340 -15.25 -21.69 41.95
CA ASN A 340 -14.59 -21.17 40.75
C ASN A 340 -15.45 -20.17 39.99
N ILE A 341 -16.75 -20.46 39.82
CA ILE A 341 -17.69 -19.52 39.21
C ILE A 341 -17.71 -18.20 39.99
N ARG A 342 -17.82 -18.24 41.33
CA ARG A 342 -17.81 -17.04 42.17
C ARG A 342 -16.53 -16.21 42.03
N LYS A 343 -15.37 -16.87 41.94
CA LYS A 343 -14.08 -16.19 41.68
C LYS A 343 -14.05 -15.52 40.30
N ILE A 344 -14.54 -16.22 39.27
CA ILE A 344 -14.62 -15.67 37.90
C ILE A 344 -15.59 -14.48 37.85
N GLU A 345 -16.76 -14.57 38.50
CA GLU A 345 -17.73 -13.48 38.59
C GLU A 345 -17.14 -12.23 39.25
N SER A 346 -16.36 -12.40 40.33
CA SER A 346 -15.64 -11.28 40.96
C SER A 346 -14.62 -10.65 40.02
N ASN A 347 -13.90 -11.46 39.23
CA ASN A 347 -12.95 -10.95 38.24
C ASN A 347 -13.65 -10.20 37.10
N ILE A 348 -14.80 -10.70 36.62
CA ILE A 348 -15.62 -10.01 35.61
C ILE A 348 -16.01 -8.62 36.11
N GLU A 349 -16.44 -8.50 37.37
CA GLU A 349 -16.83 -7.20 37.94
C GLU A 349 -15.65 -6.21 37.99
N GLU A 350 -14.45 -6.68 38.32
CA GLU A 350 -13.24 -5.84 38.28
C GLU A 350 -12.90 -5.39 36.84
N VAL A 351 -12.96 -6.31 35.87
CA VAL A 351 -12.66 -6.02 34.46
C VAL A 351 -13.72 -5.08 33.86
N LYS A 352 -15.00 -5.25 34.19
CA LYS A 352 -16.09 -4.34 33.78
C LYS A 352 -15.85 -2.91 34.23
N LYS A 353 -15.38 -2.70 35.47
CA LYS A 353 -15.03 -1.35 35.94
C LYS A 353 -13.92 -0.72 35.11
N LYS A 354 -12.90 -1.50 34.74
CA LYS A 354 -11.81 -1.03 33.86
C LYS A 354 -12.31 -0.69 32.47
N TYR A 355 -13.17 -1.55 31.89
CA TYR A 355 -13.84 -1.30 30.62
C TYR A 355 -14.65 0.01 30.66
N GLU A 356 -15.50 0.20 31.67
CA GLU A 356 -16.34 1.40 31.77
C GLU A 356 -15.53 2.70 31.88
N ILE A 357 -14.40 2.67 32.59
CA ILE A 357 -13.50 3.82 32.67
C ILE A 357 -12.91 4.12 31.28
N ALA A 358 -12.30 3.10 30.64
CA ALA A 358 -11.67 3.26 29.33
C ALA A 358 -12.67 3.69 28.24
N ALA A 359 -13.88 3.12 28.23
CA ALA A 359 -14.92 3.46 27.27
C ALA A 359 -15.44 4.90 27.44
N LYS A 360 -15.67 5.35 28.68
CA LYS A 360 -16.09 6.74 28.95
C LYS A 360 -15.01 7.74 28.58
N GLU A 361 -13.75 7.42 28.87
CA GLU A 361 -12.61 8.25 28.50
C GLU A 361 -12.45 8.31 26.98
N TYR A 362 -12.54 7.17 26.29
CA TYR A 362 -12.55 7.10 24.84
C TYR A 362 -13.65 7.97 24.22
N ASP A 363 -14.91 7.83 24.65
CA ASP A 363 -16.03 8.60 24.08
C ASP A 363 -15.84 10.11 24.24
N SER A 364 -15.39 10.55 25.42
CA SER A 364 -15.13 11.96 25.73
C SER A 364 -13.98 12.53 24.89
N VAL A 365 -12.87 11.80 24.80
CA VAL A 365 -11.66 12.27 24.09
C VAL A 365 -11.86 12.17 22.57
N ASN A 366 -12.53 11.14 22.07
CA ASN A 366 -12.84 10.96 20.66
C ASN A 366 -13.77 12.07 20.14
N TYR A 367 -14.72 12.54 20.94
CA TYR A 367 -15.53 13.70 20.59
C TYR A 367 -14.67 14.96 20.34
N ASN A 368 -13.68 15.21 21.21
CA ASN A 368 -12.74 16.31 21.02
C ASN A 368 -11.87 16.14 19.77
N LEU A 369 -11.45 14.90 19.46
CA LEU A 369 -10.71 14.61 18.24
C LEU A 369 -11.53 14.97 16.99
N ILE A 370 -12.81 14.57 16.95
CA ILE A 370 -13.74 14.91 15.86
C ILE A 370 -13.86 16.43 15.69
N LEU A 371 -13.97 17.19 16.78
CA LEU A 371 -14.03 18.66 16.71
C LEU A 371 -12.74 19.28 16.14
N ILE A 372 -11.58 18.77 16.53
CA ILE A 372 -10.29 19.22 16.00
C ILE A 372 -10.16 18.89 14.52
N GLU A 373 -10.56 17.68 14.11
CA GLU A 373 -10.59 17.26 12.72
C GLU A 373 -11.48 18.16 11.87
N GLU A 374 -12.70 18.45 12.32
CA GLU A 374 -13.61 19.36 11.63
C GLU A 374 -13.03 20.78 11.50
N LYS A 375 -12.36 21.29 12.54
CA LYS A 375 -11.68 22.59 12.47
C LYS A 375 -10.55 22.57 11.42
N ARG A 376 -9.73 21.51 11.38
CA ARG A 376 -8.66 21.34 10.39
C ARG A 376 -9.24 21.24 8.97
N LYS A 377 -10.30 20.44 8.77
CA LYS A 377 -11.01 20.33 7.47
C LYS A 377 -11.52 21.67 6.98
N ASN A 378 -12.20 22.43 7.84
CA ASN A 378 -12.77 23.72 7.46
C ASN A 378 -11.69 24.76 7.13
N ASN A 379 -10.59 24.79 7.88
CA ASN A 379 -9.45 25.66 7.56
C ASN A 379 -8.85 25.31 6.19
N LEU A 380 -8.70 24.02 5.88
CA LEU A 380 -8.19 23.58 4.59
C LEU A 380 -9.17 23.92 3.45
N LYS A 381 -10.49 23.74 3.65
CA LYS A 381 -11.51 24.15 2.67
C LYS A 381 -11.43 25.64 2.34
N GLU A 382 -11.26 26.48 3.36
CA GLU A 382 -11.10 27.92 3.19
C GLU A 382 -9.84 28.25 2.38
N LYS A 383 -8.68 27.71 2.77
CA LYS A 383 -7.42 27.90 2.05
C LYS A 383 -7.49 27.42 0.60
N TRP A 384 -8.05 26.23 0.38
CA TRP A 384 -8.14 25.61 -0.95
C TRP A 384 -9.18 26.28 -1.87
N SER A 385 -9.99 27.21 -1.36
CA SER A 385 -10.79 28.10 -2.20
C SER A 385 -9.95 29.03 -3.09
N ALA A 386 -8.64 29.11 -2.83
CA ALA A 386 -7.66 29.80 -3.68
C ALA A 386 -7.53 29.15 -5.07
N PHE A 387 -7.71 27.83 -5.19
CA PHE A 387 -7.70 27.12 -6.47
C PHE A 387 -8.98 27.44 -7.26
N LYS A 388 -8.86 28.22 -8.34
CA LYS A 388 -10.01 28.78 -9.06
C LYS A 388 -10.53 27.83 -10.13
N LYS A 389 -9.65 27.06 -10.77
CA LYS A 389 -10.03 26.05 -11.77
C LYS A 389 -10.30 24.68 -11.17
N CYS A 390 -10.06 24.46 -9.88
CA CYS A 390 -10.39 23.19 -9.22
C CYS A 390 -11.72 23.26 -8.45
N GLN A 391 -12.42 22.13 -8.43
CA GLN A 391 -13.52 21.84 -7.53
C GLN A 391 -13.18 20.56 -6.77
N PHE A 392 -13.32 20.58 -5.44
CA PHE A 392 -12.91 19.48 -4.57
C PHE A 392 -14.12 18.79 -3.97
N ASP A 393 -14.13 17.46 -4.03
CA ASP A 393 -15.09 16.65 -3.28
C ASP A 393 -14.75 16.67 -1.78
N ASP A 394 -15.77 16.71 -0.92
CA ASP A 394 -15.60 16.88 0.54
C ASP A 394 -14.73 15.80 1.19
N ILE A 395 -14.73 14.59 0.63
CA ILE A 395 -13.96 13.44 1.13
C ILE A 395 -12.45 13.71 1.16
N ILE A 396 -11.96 14.59 0.27
CA ILE A 396 -10.54 14.95 0.19
C ILE A 396 -10.07 15.57 1.51
N PHE A 397 -10.89 16.43 2.12
CA PHE A 397 -10.51 17.13 3.34
C PHE A 397 -10.40 16.18 4.54
N SER A 398 -11.12 15.06 4.53
CA SER A 398 -10.97 13.99 5.53
C SER A 398 -9.61 13.29 5.46
N VAL A 399 -8.98 13.26 4.29
CA VAL A 399 -7.61 12.75 4.12
C VAL A 399 -6.61 13.83 4.47
N LEU A 400 -6.79 15.04 3.94
CA LEU A 400 -5.85 16.14 4.13
C LEU A 400 -5.72 16.60 5.59
N CYS A 401 -6.79 16.55 6.38
CA CYS A 401 -6.73 16.95 7.78
C CYS A 401 -5.79 16.07 8.61
N MET A 402 -5.44 14.88 8.12
CA MET A 402 -4.52 13.93 8.74
C MET A 402 -3.06 14.17 8.36
N LEU A 403 -2.78 15.02 7.38
CA LEU A 403 -1.44 15.27 6.88
C LEU A 403 -0.77 16.42 7.64
N ARG A 404 0.57 16.34 7.70
CA ARG A 404 1.42 17.42 8.16
C ARG A 404 1.47 18.54 7.11
N LEU A 405 1.75 19.76 7.56
CA LEU A 405 1.88 20.94 6.68
C LEU A 405 2.79 20.70 5.46
N ARG A 406 3.96 20.09 5.65
CA ARG A 406 4.89 19.80 4.55
C ARG A 406 4.32 18.83 3.51
N GLN A 407 3.55 17.83 3.95
CA GLN A 407 2.89 16.88 3.04
C GLN A 407 1.79 17.58 2.23
N ILE A 408 1.07 18.51 2.87
CA ILE A 408 0.07 19.35 2.21
C ILE A 408 0.74 20.22 1.13
N TYR A 409 1.91 20.81 1.39
CA TYR A 409 2.63 21.59 0.39
C TYR A 409 2.97 20.80 -0.88
N GLU A 410 3.36 19.54 -0.77
CA GLU A 410 3.65 18.72 -1.96
C GLU A 410 2.39 18.48 -2.80
N ILE A 411 1.26 18.22 -2.14
CA ILE A 411 -0.04 18.08 -2.82
C ILE A 411 -0.46 19.41 -3.47
N GLU A 412 -0.32 20.54 -2.76
CA GLU A 412 -0.65 21.86 -3.26
C GLU A 412 0.20 22.23 -4.48
N ARG A 413 1.50 21.91 -4.50
CA ARG A 413 2.36 22.12 -5.69
C ARG A 413 1.84 21.36 -6.91
N ALA A 414 1.44 20.10 -6.73
CA ALA A 414 0.88 19.30 -7.81
C ALA A 414 -0.48 19.87 -8.30
N LEU A 415 -1.29 20.44 -7.40
CA LEU A 415 -2.53 21.11 -7.78
C LEU A 415 -2.30 22.45 -8.49
N VAL A 416 -1.31 23.24 -8.06
CA VAL A 416 -0.89 24.46 -8.76
C VAL A 416 -0.34 24.10 -10.14
N GLU A 417 0.36 22.96 -10.27
CA GLU A 417 0.77 22.42 -11.56
C GLU A 417 -0.44 22.07 -12.41
N LEU A 418 -1.39 21.28 -11.90
CA LEU A 418 -2.59 20.88 -12.62
C LEU A 418 -3.47 22.07 -13.09
N GLU A 419 -3.82 23.00 -12.20
CA GLU A 419 -4.70 24.14 -12.51
C GLU A 419 -4.09 25.10 -13.56
N SER A 420 -2.78 25.14 -13.65
CA SER A 420 -2.11 26.03 -14.59
C SER A 420 -2.13 25.57 -16.05
N LEU A 421 -2.41 24.29 -16.28
CA LEU A 421 -2.35 23.70 -17.61
C LEU A 421 -3.55 24.12 -18.46
N ASN A 422 -3.37 24.04 -19.78
CA ASN A 422 -4.43 24.09 -20.77
C ASN A 422 -4.83 22.67 -21.21
N ASP A 423 -3.90 21.72 -21.15
CA ASP A 423 -4.14 20.30 -21.37
C ASP A 423 -3.94 19.52 -20.06
N TYR A 424 -5.02 19.25 -19.35
CA TYR A 424 -4.98 18.57 -18.05
C TYR A 424 -4.51 17.11 -18.13
N THR A 425 -4.63 16.46 -19.29
CA THR A 425 -4.19 15.07 -19.47
C THR A 425 -2.67 14.94 -19.61
N SER A 426 -1.98 16.05 -19.90
CA SER A 426 -0.54 16.08 -20.17
C SER A 426 0.34 15.57 -19.03
N ILE A 427 -0.11 15.75 -17.78
CA ILE A 427 0.61 15.32 -16.57
C ILE A 427 0.04 14.05 -15.94
N SER A 428 -1.01 13.48 -16.55
CA SER A 428 -1.60 12.24 -16.07
C SER A 428 -0.62 11.07 -16.25
N ILE A 429 -0.55 10.20 -15.26
CA ILE A 429 0.19 8.92 -15.37
C ILE A 429 -0.70 7.79 -15.89
N GLY A 430 -1.93 8.10 -16.31
CA GLY A 430 -2.90 7.17 -16.88
C GLY A 430 -4.27 7.27 -16.22
N THR A 431 -5.22 6.46 -16.71
CA THR A 431 -6.57 6.41 -16.19
C THR A 431 -6.72 5.38 -15.07
N ILE A 432 -7.60 5.65 -14.12
CA ILE A 432 -7.97 4.75 -13.03
C ILE A 432 -9.48 4.73 -12.83
N SER A 433 -10.05 3.56 -12.58
CA SER A 433 -11.46 3.44 -12.18
C SER A 433 -11.61 3.78 -10.70
N TYR A 434 -12.33 4.85 -10.39
CA TYR A 434 -12.70 5.27 -9.04
C TYR A 434 -14.21 5.47 -8.98
N ASN A 435 -14.89 4.91 -7.98
CA ASN A 435 -16.36 4.98 -7.86
C ASN A 435 -17.14 4.61 -9.15
N LYS A 436 -16.65 3.60 -9.88
CA LYS A 436 -17.24 3.10 -11.14
C LYS A 436 -17.19 4.09 -12.32
N ALA A 437 -16.33 5.10 -12.27
CA ALA A 437 -16.04 5.98 -13.39
C ALA A 437 -14.52 6.10 -13.60
N ASP A 438 -14.11 6.43 -14.82
CA ASP A 438 -12.70 6.61 -15.16
C ASP A 438 -12.25 8.04 -14.85
N TYR A 439 -11.09 8.14 -14.20
CA TYR A 439 -10.45 9.39 -13.80
C TYR A 439 -9.00 9.39 -14.26
N GLU A 440 -8.47 10.58 -14.48
CA GLU A 440 -7.03 10.79 -14.60
C GLU A 440 -6.38 10.81 -13.20
N ASN A 441 -5.08 10.57 -13.13
CA ASN A 441 -4.39 10.65 -11.85
C ASN A 441 -2.94 11.13 -11.96
N ILE A 442 -2.46 11.76 -10.89
CA ILE A 442 -1.08 12.20 -10.70
C ILE A 442 -0.56 11.58 -9.40
N LYS A 443 0.70 11.12 -9.41
CA LYS A 443 1.41 10.70 -8.19
C LYS A 443 2.36 11.78 -7.72
N VAL A 444 2.41 11.95 -6.40
CA VAL A 444 3.22 12.96 -5.73
C VAL A 444 3.92 12.30 -4.55
N LYS A 445 5.23 12.52 -4.42
CA LYS A 445 6.00 12.12 -3.25
C LYS A 445 5.72 13.12 -2.12
N ILE A 446 5.18 12.65 -0.99
CA ILE A 446 4.81 13.52 0.14
C ILE A 446 5.73 13.35 1.37
N SER A 447 6.48 12.26 1.44
CA SER A 447 7.55 12.03 2.42
C SER A 447 8.62 11.09 1.82
N GLU A 448 9.64 10.69 2.59
CA GLU A 448 10.68 9.77 2.10
C GLU A 448 10.10 8.46 1.57
N ASP A 449 9.15 7.88 2.31
CA ASP A 449 8.52 6.59 2.02
C ASP A 449 7.05 6.71 1.59
N GLY A 450 6.43 7.89 1.71
CA GLY A 450 5.00 8.08 1.46
C GLY A 450 4.70 8.75 0.13
N THR A 451 3.66 8.27 -0.56
CA THR A 451 3.16 8.89 -1.79
C THR A 451 1.67 9.25 -1.67
N ALA A 452 1.27 10.30 -2.37
CA ALA A 452 -0.13 10.65 -2.57
C ALA A 452 -0.50 10.48 -4.05
N ARG A 453 -1.69 9.96 -4.30
CA ARG A 453 -2.31 9.91 -5.62
C ARG A 453 -3.49 10.87 -5.66
N ILE A 454 -3.41 11.88 -6.52
CA ILE A 454 -4.49 12.84 -6.76
C ILE A 454 -5.32 12.30 -7.91
N ILE A 455 -6.62 12.09 -7.68
CA ILE A 455 -7.59 11.56 -8.65
C ILE A 455 -8.46 12.72 -9.12
N TYR A 456 -8.51 12.96 -10.42
CA TYR A 456 -9.24 14.08 -10.99
C TYR A 456 -9.88 13.76 -12.33
N LYS A 457 -10.93 14.51 -12.67
CA LYS A 457 -11.64 14.42 -13.92
C LYS A 457 -11.41 15.69 -14.72
N CYS A 458 -10.95 15.52 -15.95
CA CYS A 458 -10.82 16.63 -16.88
C CYS A 458 -12.22 17.15 -17.25
N PRO A 459 -12.44 18.48 -17.24
CA PRO A 459 -13.70 19.06 -17.66
C PRO A 459 -13.97 18.80 -19.16
N ALA A 460 -15.25 18.80 -19.54
CA ALA A 460 -15.63 18.65 -20.96
C ALA A 460 -15.38 19.95 -21.75
N ASN A 461 -15.37 21.10 -21.04
CA ASN A 461 -15.09 22.42 -21.58
C ASN A 461 -14.00 23.12 -20.76
N ILE A 462 -13.08 23.83 -21.41
CA ILE A 462 -11.98 24.54 -20.73
C ILE A 462 -12.44 25.61 -19.73
N ASN A 463 -13.70 26.06 -19.82
CA ASN A 463 -14.30 27.00 -18.88
C ASN A 463 -14.91 26.33 -17.63
N GLU A 464 -15.02 25.00 -17.61
CA GLU A 464 -15.48 24.24 -16.45
C GLU A 464 -14.30 23.94 -15.50
N LYS A 465 -14.63 23.63 -14.25
CA LYS A 465 -13.62 23.29 -13.24
C LYS A 465 -13.19 21.84 -13.36
N ILE A 466 -11.91 21.60 -13.07
CA ILE A 466 -11.34 20.29 -12.84
C ILE A 466 -11.98 19.72 -11.57
N GLN A 467 -12.64 18.57 -11.67
CA GLN A 467 -13.17 17.90 -10.49
C GLN A 467 -12.06 17.04 -9.87
N VAL A 468 -11.54 17.44 -8.73
CA VAL A 468 -10.65 16.61 -7.92
C VAL A 468 -11.55 15.76 -7.02
N ALA A 469 -11.60 14.46 -7.30
CA ALA A 469 -12.55 13.53 -6.69
C ALA A 469 -11.98 12.81 -5.45
N GLY A 470 -10.65 12.71 -5.35
CA GLY A 470 -10.03 12.00 -4.25
C GLY A 470 -8.52 12.22 -4.14
N ILE A 471 -8.01 12.02 -2.94
CA ILE A 471 -6.57 11.91 -2.66
C ILE A 471 -6.37 10.62 -1.87
N MET A 472 -5.53 9.73 -2.37
CA MET A 472 -5.19 8.47 -1.70
C MET A 472 -3.74 8.54 -1.23
N ILE A 473 -3.50 8.15 0.02
CA ILE A 473 -2.14 8.01 0.57
C ILE A 473 -1.73 6.54 0.41
N GLU A 474 -0.58 6.31 -0.22
CA GLU A 474 -0.02 5.00 -0.59
C GLU A 474 1.33 4.75 0.06
#